data_AF-A0A6N8XFM2-F1
#
_entry.id   AF-A0A6N8XFM2-F1
#
_cell.length_a   1.000
_cell.length_b   1.000
_cell.length_c   1.000
_cell.angle_alpha   90.00
_cell.angle_beta   90.00
_cell.angle_gamma   90.00
#
_symmetry.space_group_name_H-M   'P 1'
#
loop_
_entity.id
_entity.type
_entity.pdbx_description
1 polymer ?
#
loop_
_entity_poly.entity_id
_entity_poly.type
_entity_poly.pdbx_seq_one_letter_code
_entity_poly.pdbx_strand_id
1 'polypeptide(L)'
;MDIAWAQARYRVDEGEMSPATRMIVDRVLARTPDHPGMLELLAVDALQRRDFGEAAGYLSRALRQSMPDSRRAALAEILALARSHLPKDAMATDADDPAIGVSISLAAGFQASPDAPVFVIARDPDAPRPPLAVRRLTVADLPARIELTDADAMMPGRSLSGLDAVELVARVSLGGSPSARTGDLESEVEAASPGGEPVTLRIEHRVP
;
A
#
# COMPACT_ATOMS: atom_id res chain seq x y z
N MET A 1 -10.18 -21.87 -22.24
CA MET A 1 -11.60 -22.31 -22.23
C MET A 1 -12.18 -22.19 -20.82
N ASP A 2 -11.67 -21.27 -20.00
CA ASP A 2 -11.64 -21.52 -18.55
C ASP A 2 -12.58 -20.56 -17.77
N ILE A 3 -12.85 -19.38 -18.32
CA ILE A 3 -13.70 -18.33 -17.70
C ILE A 3 -15.17 -18.77 -17.68
N ALA A 4 -15.69 -19.26 -18.81
CA ALA A 4 -17.06 -19.75 -18.92
C ALA A 4 -17.29 -20.98 -18.03
N TRP A 5 -16.24 -21.77 -17.78
CA TRP A 5 -16.30 -22.96 -16.93
C TRP A 5 -16.35 -22.59 -15.45
N ALA A 6 -15.55 -21.62 -15.00
CA ALA A 6 -15.61 -21.10 -13.63
C ALA A 6 -16.96 -20.41 -13.33
N GLN A 7 -17.47 -19.59 -14.25
CA GLN A 7 -18.78 -18.93 -14.11
C GLN A 7 -19.97 -19.91 -14.21
N ALA A 8 -19.85 -20.99 -14.98
CA ALA A 8 -20.85 -22.05 -15.02
C ALA A 8 -20.82 -22.87 -13.73
N ARG A 9 -19.62 -23.18 -13.20
CA ARG A 9 -19.46 -23.96 -11.97
C ARG A 9 -19.94 -23.21 -10.73
N TYR A 10 -19.62 -21.92 -10.60
CA TYR A 10 -20.10 -21.07 -9.50
C TYR A 10 -21.63 -20.99 -9.44
N ARG A 11 -22.31 -20.98 -10.59
CA ARG A 11 -23.78 -21.06 -10.64
C ARG A 11 -24.34 -22.44 -10.29
N VAL A 12 -23.58 -23.50 -10.52
CA VAL A 12 -23.96 -24.88 -10.17
C VAL A 12 -23.74 -25.14 -8.67
N ASP A 13 -22.71 -24.55 -8.07
CA ASP A 13 -22.40 -24.64 -6.64
C ASP A 13 -23.23 -23.62 -5.80
N GLU A 14 -24.41 -23.22 -6.28
CA GLU A 14 -25.33 -22.23 -5.64
C GLU A 14 -24.71 -20.87 -5.26
N GLY A 15 -23.60 -20.50 -5.92
CA GLY A 15 -22.84 -19.30 -5.61
C GLY A 15 -21.81 -19.51 -4.51
N GLU A 16 -21.44 -20.72 -4.13
CA GLU A 16 -20.37 -20.98 -3.17
C GLU A 16 -19.02 -21.25 -3.84
N MET A 17 -17.95 -20.72 -3.26
CA MET A 17 -16.58 -20.98 -3.70
C MET A 17 -16.12 -22.37 -3.22
N SER A 18 -16.42 -23.41 -3.99
CA SER A 18 -15.93 -24.76 -3.67
C SER A 18 -14.39 -24.86 -3.82
N PRO A 19 -13.71 -25.79 -3.10
CA PRO A 19 -12.27 -25.98 -3.22
C PRO A 19 -11.79 -26.26 -4.66
N ALA A 20 -12.63 -26.95 -5.44
CA ALA A 20 -12.36 -27.20 -6.86
C ALA A 20 -12.44 -25.92 -7.71
N THR A 21 -13.41 -25.05 -7.43
CA THR A 21 -13.56 -23.74 -8.09
C THR A 21 -12.41 -22.81 -7.72
N ARG A 22 -12.01 -22.76 -6.43
CA ARG A 22 -10.85 -21.99 -5.96
C ARG A 22 -9.55 -22.43 -6.64
N MET A 23 -9.30 -23.74 -6.75
CA MET A 23 -8.13 -24.26 -7.47
C MET A 23 -8.07 -23.82 -8.94
N ILE A 24 -9.22 -23.69 -9.61
CA ILE A 24 -9.28 -23.20 -11.00
C ILE A 24 -8.98 -21.71 -11.04
N VAL A 25 -9.54 -20.92 -10.12
CA VAL A 25 -9.28 -19.48 -9.97
C VAL A 25 -7.78 -19.23 -9.76
N ASP A 26 -7.17 -19.93 -8.81
CA ASP A 26 -5.74 -19.78 -8.47
C ASP A 26 -4.85 -20.11 -9.67
N ARG A 27 -5.19 -21.14 -10.44
CA ARG A 27 -4.46 -21.53 -11.65
C ARG A 27 -4.54 -20.46 -12.74
N VAL A 28 -5.67 -19.77 -12.87
CA VAL A 28 -5.83 -18.67 -13.82
C VAL A 28 -5.04 -17.45 -13.34
N LEU A 29 -5.13 -17.10 -12.06
CA LEU A 29 -4.41 -15.97 -11.48
C LEU A 29 -2.88 -16.18 -11.49
N ALA A 30 -2.39 -17.41 -11.34
CA ALA A 30 -0.97 -17.72 -11.47
C ALA A 30 -0.39 -17.39 -12.86
N ARG A 31 -1.22 -17.39 -13.91
CA ARG A 31 -0.81 -17.00 -15.28
C ARG A 31 -1.15 -15.55 -15.60
N THR A 32 -2.22 -15.04 -15.02
CA THR A 32 -2.71 -13.67 -15.25
C THR A 32 -3.13 -13.09 -13.91
N PRO A 33 -2.18 -12.50 -13.15
CA PRO A 33 -2.40 -12.07 -11.78
C PRO A 33 -3.56 -11.11 -11.60
N ASP A 34 -3.83 -10.27 -12.60
CA ASP A 34 -4.92 -9.28 -12.53
C ASP A 34 -6.08 -9.59 -13.48
N HIS A 35 -6.41 -10.87 -13.65
CA HIS A 35 -7.53 -11.26 -14.51
C HIS A 35 -8.87 -10.75 -13.93
N PRO A 36 -9.58 -9.80 -14.58
CA PRO A 36 -10.70 -9.08 -13.97
C PRO A 36 -11.85 -10.01 -13.57
N GLY A 37 -12.19 -11.00 -14.40
CA GLY A 37 -13.25 -11.95 -14.09
C GLY A 37 -12.94 -12.92 -12.94
N MET A 38 -11.67 -13.14 -12.61
CA MET A 38 -11.28 -13.99 -11.47
C MET A 38 -11.26 -13.18 -10.17
N LEU A 39 -10.78 -11.94 -10.24
CA LEU A 39 -10.84 -10.98 -9.14
C LEU A 39 -12.29 -10.68 -8.75
N GLU A 40 -13.19 -10.48 -9.72
CA GLU A 40 -14.61 -10.30 -9.43
C GLU A 40 -15.23 -11.53 -8.75
N LEU A 41 -14.83 -12.74 -9.15
CA LEU A 41 -15.35 -13.97 -8.54
C LEU A 41 -14.86 -14.12 -7.09
N LEU A 42 -13.60 -13.79 -6.81
CA LEU A 42 -13.05 -13.75 -5.46
C LEU A 42 -13.70 -12.67 -4.59
N ALA A 43 -14.01 -11.51 -5.17
CA ALA A 43 -14.73 -10.45 -4.47
C ALA A 43 -16.12 -10.90 -4.03
N VAL A 44 -16.87 -11.60 -4.88
CA VAL A 44 -18.21 -12.10 -4.53
C VAL A 44 -18.12 -13.16 -3.42
N ASP A 45 -17.16 -14.09 -3.50
CA ASP A 45 -16.90 -15.07 -2.43
C ASP A 45 -16.60 -14.39 -1.08
N ALA A 46 -15.70 -13.39 -1.09
CA ALA A 46 -15.35 -12.64 0.11
C ALA A 46 -16.56 -11.90 0.70
N LEU A 47 -17.41 -11.28 -0.14
CA LEU A 47 -18.65 -10.63 0.30
C LEU A 47 -19.62 -11.62 0.97
N GLN A 48 -19.76 -12.83 0.42
CA GLN A 48 -20.61 -13.87 1.00
C GLN A 48 -20.09 -14.33 2.37
N ARG A 49 -18.77 -14.44 2.52
CA ARG A 49 -18.10 -14.69 3.81
C ARG A 49 -18.14 -13.51 4.78
N ARG A 50 -18.72 -12.37 4.36
CA ARG A 50 -18.71 -11.07 5.08
C ARG A 50 -17.30 -10.55 5.36
N ASP A 51 -16.33 -11.00 4.57
CA ASP A 51 -14.97 -10.50 4.58
C ASP A 51 -14.87 -9.29 3.66
N PHE A 52 -15.29 -8.14 4.18
CA PHE A 52 -15.34 -6.89 3.43
C PHE A 52 -13.93 -6.36 3.09
N GLY A 53 -12.88 -6.83 3.78
CA GLY A 53 -11.49 -6.44 3.54
C GLY A 53 -10.95 -7.11 2.28
N GLU A 54 -11.03 -8.45 2.23
CA GLU A 54 -10.68 -9.20 1.03
C GLU A 54 -11.51 -8.77 -0.18
N ALA A 55 -12.83 -8.55 0.02
CA ALA A 55 -13.71 -8.08 -1.04
C ALA A 55 -13.26 -6.72 -1.62
N ALA A 56 -12.92 -5.76 -0.76
CA ALA A 56 -12.43 -4.45 -1.20
C ALA A 56 -11.09 -4.56 -1.96
N GLY A 57 -10.19 -5.43 -1.51
CA GLY A 57 -8.92 -5.72 -2.18
C GLY A 57 -9.13 -6.25 -3.60
N TYR A 58 -9.94 -7.30 -3.77
CA TYR A 58 -10.20 -7.87 -5.09
C TYR A 58 -10.93 -6.90 -6.03
N LEU A 59 -11.91 -6.13 -5.53
CA LEU A 59 -12.63 -5.13 -6.33
C LEU A 59 -11.72 -3.97 -6.78
N SER A 60 -10.84 -3.48 -5.91
CA SER A 60 -9.89 -2.42 -6.26
C SER A 60 -8.93 -2.87 -7.37
N ARG A 61 -8.38 -4.09 -7.26
CA ARG A 61 -7.55 -4.72 -8.30
C ARG A 61 -8.30 -4.91 -9.60
N ALA A 62 -9.56 -5.33 -9.55
CA ALA A 62 -10.39 -5.48 -10.74
C ALA A 62 -10.59 -4.13 -11.43
N LEU A 63 -10.90 -3.06 -10.69
CA LEU A 63 -11.14 -1.70 -11.21
C LEU A 63 -9.92 -1.06 -11.88
N ARG A 64 -8.69 -1.51 -11.58
CA ARG A 64 -7.47 -1.09 -12.28
C ARG A 64 -7.36 -1.66 -13.70
N GLN A 65 -8.16 -2.66 -14.02
CA GLN A 65 -8.16 -3.29 -15.34
C GLN A 65 -9.08 -2.57 -16.32
N SER A 66 -8.75 -2.67 -17.61
CA SER A 66 -9.58 -2.11 -18.68
C SER A 66 -10.92 -2.83 -18.76
N MET A 67 -12.01 -2.09 -18.57
CA MET A 67 -13.39 -2.60 -18.62
C MET A 67 -14.37 -1.51 -19.09
N PRO A 68 -15.61 -1.86 -19.51
CA PRO A 68 -16.62 -0.88 -19.89
C PRO A 68 -17.03 0.04 -18.72
N ASP A 69 -17.40 1.29 -19.04
CA ASP A 69 -17.75 2.30 -18.02
C ASP A 69 -18.91 1.87 -17.11
N SER A 70 -19.95 1.27 -17.68
CA SER A 70 -21.09 0.76 -16.93
C SER A 70 -20.70 -0.34 -15.94
N ARG A 71 -19.75 -1.21 -16.30
CA ARG A 71 -19.24 -2.27 -15.43
C ARG A 71 -18.38 -1.69 -14.31
N ARG A 72 -17.54 -0.71 -14.65
CA ARG A 72 -16.66 -0.02 -13.69
C ARG A 72 -17.46 0.72 -12.63
N ALA A 73 -18.50 1.45 -13.03
CA ALA A 73 -19.39 2.15 -12.11
C ALA A 73 -20.05 1.16 -11.12
N ALA A 74 -20.57 0.04 -11.61
CA ALA A 74 -21.17 -0.99 -10.76
C ALA A 74 -20.17 -1.58 -9.75
N LEU A 75 -18.95 -1.91 -10.17
CA LEU A 75 -17.92 -2.44 -9.26
C LEU A 75 -17.45 -1.38 -8.24
N ALA A 76 -17.38 -0.11 -8.63
CA ALA A 76 -17.02 0.99 -7.74
C ALA A 76 -18.07 1.20 -6.63
N GLU A 77 -19.36 1.06 -6.94
CA GLU A 77 -20.43 1.11 -5.94
C GLU A 77 -20.32 -0.06 -4.95
N ILE A 78 -20.05 -1.27 -5.44
CA ILE A 78 -19.86 -2.45 -4.57
C ILE A 78 -18.63 -2.27 -3.68
N LEU A 79 -17.54 -1.71 -4.22
CA LEU A 79 -16.33 -1.39 -3.45
C LEU A 79 -16.62 -0.36 -2.35
N ALA A 80 -17.38 0.70 -2.67
CA ALA A 80 -17.76 1.71 -1.68
C ALA A 80 -18.63 1.11 -0.57
N LEU A 81 -19.57 0.22 -0.91
CA LEU A 81 -20.39 -0.50 0.07
C LEU A 81 -19.53 -1.41 0.95
N ALA A 82 -18.62 -2.20 0.37
CA ALA A 82 -17.70 -3.05 1.12
C ALA A 82 -16.85 -2.22 2.10
N ARG A 83 -16.26 -1.11 1.62
CA ARG A 83 -15.47 -0.18 2.45
C ARG A 83 -16.27 0.49 3.57
N SER A 84 -17.59 0.68 3.40
CA SER A 84 -18.45 1.24 4.44
C SER A 84 -18.66 0.31 5.65
N HIS A 85 -18.46 -1.00 5.44
CA HIS A 85 -18.51 -2.01 6.50
C HIS A 85 -17.17 -2.25 7.18
N LEU A 86 -16.10 -1.68 6.64
CA LEU A 86 -14.79 -1.72 7.26
C LEU A 86 -14.71 -0.72 8.42
N PRO A 87 -13.98 -1.04 9.50
CA PRO A 87 -13.67 -0.04 10.53
C PRO A 87 -12.99 1.17 9.87
N LYS A 88 -13.20 2.38 10.40
CA LYS A 88 -12.75 3.63 9.77
C LYS A 88 -11.23 3.73 9.52
N ASP A 89 -10.45 2.84 10.12
CA ASP A 89 -8.99 2.71 9.88
C ASP A 89 -8.64 1.85 8.65
N ALA A 90 -9.59 1.08 8.10
CA ALA A 90 -9.40 0.20 6.93
C ALA A 90 -9.84 0.82 5.59
N MET A 91 -10.21 2.11 5.57
CA MET A 91 -10.47 2.89 4.35
C MET A 91 -9.18 3.36 3.64
N ALA A 92 -8.00 3.06 4.19
CA ALA A 92 -6.70 3.43 3.63
C ALA A 92 -5.86 2.19 3.32
N THR A 93 -6.30 1.36 2.37
CA THR A 93 -5.41 0.35 1.75
C THR A 93 -5.80 0.16 0.28
N ASP A 94 -4.95 0.71 -0.60
CA ASP A 94 -4.93 0.40 -2.01
C ASP A 94 -3.51 -0.10 -2.34
N ALA A 95 -3.09 -1.22 -1.75
CA ALA A 95 -1.85 -1.89 -2.13
C ALA A 95 -1.87 -3.34 -1.63
N ASP A 96 -1.83 -4.28 -2.57
CA ASP A 96 -1.65 -5.71 -2.34
C ASP A 96 -0.15 -6.05 -2.15
N ASP A 97 0.58 -5.10 -1.57
CA ASP A 97 1.93 -5.25 -1.04
C ASP A 97 1.88 -4.70 0.39
N PRO A 98 2.54 -5.33 1.38
CA PRO A 98 2.64 -4.81 2.74
C PRO A 98 3.20 -3.38 2.73
N ALA A 99 2.29 -2.40 2.73
CA ALA A 99 2.62 -1.00 2.65
C ALA A 99 2.79 -0.43 4.05
N ILE A 100 3.71 0.51 4.19
CA ILE A 100 3.89 1.24 5.43
C ILE A 100 3.27 2.61 5.25
N GLY A 101 2.17 2.87 5.95
CA GLY A 101 1.53 4.18 5.98
C GLY A 101 2.36 5.16 6.78
N VAL A 102 2.70 6.32 6.19
CA VAL A 102 3.52 7.35 6.84
C VAL A 102 2.83 8.70 6.72
N SER A 103 2.63 9.38 7.85
CA SER A 103 2.18 10.77 7.91
C SER A 103 3.37 11.68 8.26
N ILE A 104 3.71 12.61 7.38
CA ILE A 104 4.87 13.51 7.56
C ILE A 104 4.38 14.92 7.83
N SER A 105 4.96 15.56 8.84
CA SER A 105 4.69 16.95 9.17
C SER A 105 5.96 17.69 9.58
N LEU A 106 5.96 19.02 9.39
CA LEU A 106 7.00 19.90 9.88
C LEU A 106 6.50 20.60 11.15
N ALA A 107 7.25 20.50 12.24
CA ALA A 107 6.86 21.11 13.52
C ALA A 107 6.90 22.63 13.47
N ALA A 108 5.99 23.26 14.25
CA ALA A 108 5.99 24.70 14.44
C ALA A 108 7.34 25.17 15.01
N GLY A 109 7.95 26.18 14.38
CA GLY A 109 9.27 26.71 14.75
C GLY A 109 10.41 26.24 13.86
N PHE A 110 10.18 25.23 13.03
CA PHE A 110 11.13 24.78 12.01
C PHE A 110 10.73 25.33 10.64
N GLN A 111 11.68 25.92 9.95
CA GLN A 111 11.46 26.53 8.63
C GLN A 111 12.53 26.04 7.65
N ALA A 112 12.08 25.75 6.44
CA ALA A 112 12.92 25.41 5.30
C ALA A 112 12.29 26.01 4.04
N SER A 113 13.08 26.10 2.96
CA SER A 113 12.54 26.53 1.67
C SER A 113 11.41 25.58 1.23
N PRO A 114 10.29 26.08 0.67
CA PRO A 114 9.23 25.22 0.13
C PRO A 114 9.75 24.18 -0.87
N ASP A 115 10.75 24.54 -1.67
CA ASP A 115 11.38 23.65 -2.66
C ASP A 115 12.44 22.72 -2.06
N ALA A 116 12.72 22.82 -0.76
CA ALA A 116 13.72 21.98 -0.12
C ALA A 116 13.27 20.51 -0.16
N PRO A 117 14.17 19.58 -0.55
CA PRO A 117 13.82 18.18 -0.67
C PRO A 117 13.64 17.55 0.70
N VAL A 118 12.56 16.78 0.84
CA VAL A 118 12.24 15.96 2.01
C VAL A 118 12.41 14.51 1.61
N PHE A 119 13.23 13.76 2.33
CA PHE A 119 13.45 12.34 2.13
C PHE A 119 12.80 11.56 3.26
N VAL A 120 11.88 10.68 2.92
CA VAL A 120 11.38 9.65 3.83
C VAL A 120 12.21 8.40 3.59
N ILE A 121 12.88 7.95 4.64
CA ILE A 121 13.93 6.94 4.56
C ILE A 121 13.50 5.78 5.44
N ALA A 122 13.44 4.57 4.86
CA ALA A 122 13.25 3.32 5.58
C ALA A 122 14.58 2.56 5.66
N ARG A 123 14.89 2.01 6.82
CA ARG A 123 16.13 1.30 7.10
C ARG A 123 15.86 0.01 7.84
N ASP A 124 16.76 -0.94 7.67
CA ASP A 124 16.80 -2.14 8.49
C ASP A 124 17.45 -1.78 9.84
N PRO A 125 16.82 -2.08 10.99
CA PRO A 125 17.42 -1.87 12.31
C PRO A 125 18.78 -2.56 12.46
N ASP A 126 18.95 -3.75 11.85
CA ASP A 126 20.18 -4.54 11.90
C ASP A 126 21.22 -4.05 10.86
N ALA A 127 20.78 -3.30 9.85
CA ALA A 127 21.65 -2.76 8.81
C ALA A 127 21.24 -1.33 8.41
N PRO A 128 21.56 -0.31 9.24
CA PRO A 128 21.07 1.06 9.06
C PRO A 128 21.68 1.79 7.84
N ARG A 129 22.69 1.21 7.18
CA ARG A 129 23.27 1.72 5.92
C ARG A 129 23.63 0.56 4.98
N PRO A 130 23.31 0.64 3.68
CA PRO A 130 22.50 1.68 3.01
C PRO A 130 21.00 1.58 3.34
N PRO A 131 20.20 2.64 3.08
CA PRO A 131 18.75 2.58 3.28
C PRO A 131 18.08 1.52 2.41
N LEU A 132 16.97 0.98 2.92
CA LEU A 132 16.13 0.02 2.20
C LEU A 132 15.31 0.71 1.12
N ALA A 133 14.60 1.77 1.51
CA ALA A 133 13.72 2.52 0.64
C ALA A 133 13.87 4.02 0.90
N VAL A 134 13.73 4.81 -0.16
CA VAL A 134 13.78 6.27 -0.08
C VAL A 134 12.70 6.85 -0.96
N ARG A 135 11.77 7.59 -0.35
CA ARG A 135 10.80 8.42 -1.09
C ARG A 135 11.15 9.89 -0.95
N ARG A 136 11.14 10.60 -2.08
CA ARG A 136 11.44 12.02 -2.15
C ARG A 136 10.14 12.83 -2.28
N LEU A 137 10.02 13.86 -1.45
CA LEU A 137 9.00 14.89 -1.43
C LEU A 137 9.69 16.27 -1.37
N THR A 138 8.90 17.33 -1.24
CA THR A 138 9.35 18.69 -0.94
C THR A 138 8.68 19.23 0.32
N VAL A 139 9.21 20.31 0.90
CA VAL A 139 8.60 20.95 2.08
C VAL A 139 7.20 21.50 1.75
N ALA A 140 6.98 21.97 0.52
CA ALA A 140 5.69 22.43 0.03
C ALA A 140 4.61 21.32 0.02
N ASP A 141 5.02 20.05 -0.03
CA ASP A 141 4.09 18.91 0.03
C ASP A 141 3.61 18.61 1.46
N LEU A 142 4.22 19.21 2.49
CA LEU A 142 3.89 18.93 3.89
C LEU A 142 2.71 19.79 4.40
N PRO A 143 1.78 19.24 5.20
CA PRO A 143 1.76 17.85 5.68
C PRO A 143 1.33 16.85 4.60
N ALA A 144 2.04 15.72 4.53
CA ALA A 144 1.81 14.68 3.53
C ALA A 144 1.46 13.35 4.19
N ARG A 145 0.62 12.55 3.54
CA ARG A 145 0.43 11.13 3.86
C ARG A 145 0.84 10.30 2.66
N ILE A 146 1.76 9.37 2.86
CA ILE A 146 2.29 8.50 1.82
C ILE A 146 2.22 7.04 2.27
N GLU A 147 2.34 6.14 1.31
CA GLU A 147 2.53 4.72 1.55
C GLU A 147 3.88 4.32 0.97
N LEU A 148 4.77 3.78 1.79
CA LEU A 148 6.01 3.17 1.34
C LEU A 148 5.75 1.71 0.99
N THR A 149 6.11 1.32 -0.22
CA THR A 149 5.95 -0.05 -0.72
C THR A 149 7.27 -0.58 -1.25
N ASP A 150 7.31 -1.86 -1.63
CA ASP A 150 8.50 -2.47 -2.22
C ASP A 150 8.97 -1.81 -3.52
N ALA A 151 8.09 -1.04 -4.18
CA ALA A 151 8.47 -0.21 -5.34
C ALA A 151 9.42 0.94 -4.97
N ASP A 152 9.48 1.34 -3.70
CA ASP A 152 10.42 2.33 -3.17
C ASP A 152 11.77 1.73 -2.77
N ALA A 153 11.88 0.39 -2.77
CA ALA A 153 13.10 -0.30 -2.37
C ALA A 153 14.24 -0.04 -3.36
N MET A 154 15.42 0.33 -2.85
CA MET A 154 16.58 0.66 -3.67
C MET A 154 17.33 -0.56 -4.19
N MET A 155 17.15 -1.73 -3.57
CA MET A 155 17.92 -2.94 -3.89
C MET A 155 17.01 -4.12 -4.26
N PRO A 156 17.21 -4.76 -5.43
CA PRO A 156 16.50 -5.97 -5.77
C PRO A 156 16.86 -7.10 -4.81
N GLY A 157 15.86 -7.71 -4.17
CA GLY A 157 16.01 -8.82 -3.21
C GLY A 157 16.01 -8.43 -1.74
N ARG A 158 15.88 -7.14 -1.39
CA ARG A 158 15.63 -6.68 -0.01
C ARG A 158 14.44 -5.72 -0.01
N SER A 159 13.27 -6.26 0.31
CA SER A 159 11.98 -5.56 0.28
C SER A 159 11.58 -5.07 1.67
N LEU A 160 10.68 -4.08 1.72
CA LEU A 160 10.08 -3.65 2.99
C LEU A 160 9.19 -4.78 3.52
N SER A 161 8.40 -5.42 2.66
CA SER A 161 7.53 -6.55 2.98
C SER A 161 8.24 -7.77 3.59
N GLY A 162 9.54 -7.93 3.36
CA GLY A 162 10.33 -9.06 3.84
C GLY A 162 10.87 -8.91 5.26
N LEU A 163 10.59 -7.78 5.92
CA LEU A 163 11.09 -7.46 7.26
C LEU A 163 9.94 -7.34 8.26
N ASP A 164 10.17 -7.84 9.48
CA ASP A 164 9.20 -7.72 10.58
C ASP A 164 9.03 -6.27 11.04
N ALA A 165 10.10 -5.49 10.96
CA ALA A 165 10.14 -4.08 11.33
C ALA A 165 11.20 -3.32 10.53
N VAL A 166 10.94 -2.03 10.30
CA VAL A 166 11.87 -1.08 9.72
C VAL A 166 11.93 0.20 10.55
N GLU A 167 13.06 0.88 10.52
CA GLU A 167 13.21 2.22 11.07
C GLU A 167 12.89 3.26 10.01
N LEU A 168 11.98 4.17 10.33
CA LEU A 168 11.58 5.28 9.49
C LEU A 168 12.12 6.61 10.03
N VAL A 169 12.61 7.44 9.12
CA VAL A 169 13.00 8.83 9.43
C VAL A 169 12.66 9.74 8.26
N ALA A 170 12.10 10.91 8.55
CA ALA A 170 11.88 11.97 7.57
C ALA A 170 12.97 13.03 7.72
N ARG A 171 13.59 13.47 6.63
CA ARG A 171 14.65 14.47 6.63
C ARG A 171 14.46 15.54 5.56
N VAL A 172 14.48 16.81 5.94
CA VAL A 172 14.70 17.92 5.02
C VAL A 172 16.20 18.05 4.77
N SER A 173 16.63 17.79 3.54
CA SER A 173 18.05 17.86 3.17
C SER A 173 18.40 19.20 2.54
N LEU A 174 19.37 19.90 3.12
CA LEU A 174 19.98 21.07 2.50
C LEU A 174 20.93 20.69 1.36
N GLY A 175 21.48 19.46 1.42
CA GLY A 175 22.46 18.95 0.45
C GLY A 175 21.87 18.22 -0.75
N GLY A 176 20.54 18.03 -0.80
CA GLY A 176 19.86 17.30 -1.87
C GLY A 176 20.07 15.79 -1.85
N SER A 177 20.54 15.22 -0.73
CA SER A 177 20.81 13.79 -0.57
C SER A 177 20.05 13.23 0.64
N PRO A 178 19.60 11.96 0.61
CA PRO A 178 19.01 11.31 1.78
C PRO A 178 20.02 11.07 2.93
N SER A 179 21.32 11.26 2.69
CA SER A 179 22.35 11.11 3.72
C SER A 179 22.27 12.26 4.75
N ALA A 180 22.56 11.96 6.01
CA ALA A 180 22.51 12.96 7.08
C ALA A 180 23.63 13.98 6.89
N ARG A 181 23.30 15.27 7.03
CA ARG A 181 24.28 16.36 7.05
C ARG A 181 23.96 17.33 8.18
N THR A 182 25.00 17.85 8.81
CA THR A 182 24.89 18.94 9.78
C THR A 182 24.05 20.08 9.23
N GLY A 183 23.06 20.51 10.01
CA GLY A 183 22.13 21.56 9.66
C GLY A 183 20.83 21.10 8.97
N ASP A 184 20.74 19.85 8.53
CA ASP A 184 19.49 19.26 8.04
C ASP A 184 18.43 19.22 9.16
N LEU A 185 17.16 19.18 8.78
CA LEU A 185 16.06 18.98 9.73
C LEU A 185 15.58 17.54 9.62
N GLU A 186 15.33 16.86 10.72
CA GLU A 186 14.84 15.49 10.70
C GLU A 186 13.79 15.21 11.78
N SER A 187 13.08 14.09 11.63
CA SER A 187 12.17 13.55 12.64
C SER A 187 12.89 12.59 13.57
N GLU A 188 12.25 12.27 14.70
CA GLU A 188 12.61 11.08 15.47
C GLU A 188 12.51 9.82 14.60
N VAL A 189 13.26 8.79 15.00
CA VAL A 189 13.24 7.49 14.35
C VAL A 189 12.07 6.70 14.91
N GLU A 190 11.19 6.26 14.05
CA GLU A 190 10.02 5.47 14.43
C GLU A 190 10.13 4.06 13.85
N ALA A 191 9.72 3.06 14.62
CA ALA A 191 9.63 1.68 14.13
C ALA A 191 8.28 1.49 13.42
N ALA A 192 8.32 0.86 12.25
CA ALA A 192 7.13 0.55 11.48
C ALA A 192 7.17 -0.88 10.95
N SER A 193 6.02 -1.53 10.91
CA SER A 193 5.88 -2.86 10.29
C SER A 193 5.10 -2.73 8.98
N PRO A 194 5.51 -3.45 7.91
CA PRO A 194 4.72 -3.53 6.68
C PRO A 194 3.32 -4.08 6.95
N GLY A 195 2.27 -3.37 6.51
CA GLY A 195 0.88 -3.71 6.83
C GLY A 195 0.47 -3.43 8.28
N GLY A 196 1.32 -2.76 9.06
CA GLY A 196 1.03 -2.31 10.42
C GLY A 196 0.28 -0.99 10.47
N GLU A 197 0.15 -0.44 11.69
CA GLU A 197 -0.51 0.86 11.90
C GLU A 197 0.30 2.01 11.23
N PRO A 198 -0.38 3.03 10.68
CA PRO A 198 0.30 4.18 10.11
C PRO A 198 1.14 4.94 11.15
N VAL A 199 2.37 5.27 10.78
CA VAL A 199 3.33 5.97 11.65
C VAL A 199 3.37 7.46 11.32
N THR A 200 3.58 8.30 12.34
CA THR A 200 3.73 9.75 12.16
C THR A 200 5.18 10.18 12.34
N LEU A 201 5.75 10.79 11.31
CA LEU A 201 7.09 11.37 11.33
C LEU A 201 6.97 12.89 11.42
N ARG A 202 7.35 13.43 12.58
CA ARG A 202 7.34 14.87 12.82
C ARG A 202 8.75 15.42 12.76
N ILE A 203 9.03 16.27 11.77
CA ILE A 203 10.33 16.90 11.60
C ILE A 203 10.47 18.02 12.63
N GLU A 204 11.28 17.82 13.65
CA GLU A 204 11.33 18.69 14.83
C GLU A 204 12.68 18.81 15.51
N HIS A 205 13.76 18.31 14.90
CA HIS A 205 15.11 18.62 15.35
C HIS A 205 16.06 18.88 14.20
N ARG A 206 17.17 19.52 14.53
CA ARG A 206 18.26 19.83 13.59
C ARG A 206 19.40 18.86 13.81
N VAL A 207 19.91 18.29 12.74
CA VAL A 207 21.11 17.45 12.77
C VAL A 207 22.31 18.29 13.22
N PRO A 208 23.02 17.89 14.28
CA PRO A 208 24.15 18.64 14.83
C PRO A 208 25.38 18.68 13.91
#